data_AF-A0A418T2R5-F1
#
_entry.id   AF-A0A418T2R5-F1
#
_cell.length_a   1.000
_cell.length_b   1.000
_cell.length_c   1.000
_cell.angle_alpha   90.00
_cell.angle_beta   90.00
_cell.angle_gamma   90.00
#
_symmetry.space_group_name_H-M   'P 1'
#
loop_
_entity.id
_entity.type
_entity.pdbx_description
1 polymer ?
#
loop_
_entity_poly.entity_id
_entity_poly.type
_entity_poly.pdbx_seq_one_letter_code
_entity_poly.pdbx_strand_id
1 'polypeptide(L)' 'MNRNVAARVAEDTMAILEQGQYRNARNETVDIGAALTHAIDEAVLYRIEDIRQTVVGTKGGAFV' A
#
# COMPACT_ATOMS: atom_id res chain seq x y z
N MET A 1 13.58 4.92 22.19
CA MET A 1 12.50 4.24 21.43
C MET A 1 12.71 2.74 21.60
N ASN A 2 11.82 2.07 22.31
CA ASN A 2 12.04 0.72 22.85
C ASN A 2 11.69 -0.33 21.78
N ARG A 3 12.65 -1.17 21.37
CA ARG A 3 12.50 -2.18 20.29
C ARG A 3 11.25 -3.05 20.48
N ASN A 4 10.85 -3.27 21.73
CA ASN A 4 9.66 -4.03 22.12
C ASN A 4 8.34 -3.38 21.70
N VAL A 5 8.27 -2.05 21.60
CA VAL A 5 7.07 -1.34 21.17
C VAL A 5 6.88 -1.48 19.65
N ALA A 6 7.95 -1.37 18.87
CA ALA A 6 7.89 -1.52 17.43
C ALA A 6 7.49 -2.95 17.02
N ALA A 7 8.02 -3.97 17.71
CA ALA A 7 7.63 -5.36 17.49
C ALA A 7 6.14 -5.59 17.72
N ARG A 8 5.61 -5.08 18.85
CA ARG A 8 4.20 -5.20 19.18
C ARG A 8 3.28 -4.50 18.16
N VAL A 9 3.65 -3.30 17.73
CA VAL A 9 2.89 -2.59 16.69
C VAL A 9 2.90 -3.37 15.38
N ALA A 10 4.01 -3.99 15.02
CA ALA A 10 4.09 -4.83 13.81
C ALA A 10 3.17 -6.05 13.92
N GLU A 11 3.18 -6.76 15.07
CA GLU A 11 2.29 -7.89 15.33
C GLU A 11 0.81 -7.48 15.25
N ASP A 12 0.44 -6.37 15.90
CA ASP A 12 -0.92 -5.84 15.86
C ASP A 12 -1.31 -5.45 14.42
N THR A 13 -0.38 -4.89 13.65
CA THR A 13 -0.61 -4.51 12.24
C THR A 13 -0.87 -5.75 11.38
N MET A 14 -0.11 -6.83 11.57
CA MET A 14 -0.33 -8.08 10.85
C MET A 14 -1.72 -8.65 11.12
N ALA A 15 -2.16 -8.64 12.39
CA ALA A 15 -3.50 -9.09 12.76
C ALA A 15 -4.61 -8.24 12.11
N ILE A 16 -4.40 -6.92 12.00
CA ILE A 16 -5.35 -6.01 11.31
C ILE A 16 -5.45 -6.35 9.82
N LEU A 17 -4.32 -6.59 9.16
CA LEU A 17 -4.29 -6.95 7.74
C LEU A 17 -4.98 -8.30 7.49
N GLU A 18 -4.78 -9.28 8.37
CA GLU A 18 -5.44 -10.59 8.28
C GLU A 18 -6.96 -10.51 8.48
N GLN A 19 -7.41 -9.65 9.40
CA GLN A 19 -8.84 -9.47 9.68
C GLN A 19 -9.54 -8.56 8.65
N GLY A 20 -8.78 -7.76 7.91
CA GLY A 20 -9.32 -6.77 6.97
C GLY A 20 -10.04 -5.60 7.65
N GLN A 21 -9.98 -5.48 8.98
CA GLN A 21 -10.64 -4.40 9.72
C GLN A 21 -9.93 -4.15 11.06
N TYR A 22 -10.13 -2.97 11.63
CA TYR A 22 -9.62 -2.62 12.95
C TYR A 22 -10.51 -1.61 13.67
N ARG A 23 -10.27 -1.40 14.97
CA ARG A 23 -10.89 -0.29 15.72
C ARG A 23 -9.96 0.90 15.82
N ASN A 24 -10.45 2.07 15.44
CA ASN A 24 -9.69 3.31 15.59
C ASN A 24 -9.80 3.88 17.02
N ALA A 25 -9.11 5.00 17.28
CA ALA A 25 -9.11 5.67 18.59
C ALA A 25 -10.49 6.17 19.04
N ARG A 26 -11.46 6.29 18.12
CA ARG A 26 -12.86 6.64 18.41
C ARG A 26 -13.73 5.40 18.65
N ASN A 27 -13.14 4.20 18.72
CA ASN A 27 -13.81 2.93 18.87
C ASN A 27 -14.77 2.59 17.70
N GLU A 28 -14.52 3.17 16.53
CA GLU A 28 -15.23 2.88 15.29
C GLU A 28 -14.53 1.72 14.58
N THR A 29 -15.32 0.79 14.03
CA THR A 29 -14.80 -0.23 13.13
C THR A 29 -14.49 0.39 11.77
N VAL A 30 -13.24 0.26 11.34
CA VAL A 30 -12.78 0.67 10.02
C VAL A 30 -12.51 -0.60 9.23
N ASP A 31 -13.30 -0.81 8.17
CA ASP A 31 -13.10 -1.88 7.20
C ASP A 31 -12.10 -1.41 6.13
N ILE A 32 -11.03 -2.19 5.95
CA ILE A 32 -9.98 -1.96 4.97
C ILE A 32 -9.87 -3.12 3.97
N GLY A 33 -10.71 -4.16 4.07
CA GLY A 33 -10.56 -5.42 3.34
C GLY A 33 -10.59 -5.21 1.82
N ALA A 34 -11.61 -4.51 1.32
CA ALA A 34 -11.72 -4.24 -0.12
C ALA A 34 -10.54 -3.41 -0.67
N ALA A 35 -10.12 -2.39 0.07
CA ALA A 35 -8.98 -1.56 -0.32
C ALA A 35 -7.65 -2.35 -0.28
N LEU A 36 -7.49 -3.23 0.70
CA LEU A 36 -6.33 -4.11 0.84
C LEU A 36 -6.26 -5.12 -0.32
N THR A 37 -7.37 -5.80 -0.63
CA THR A 37 -7.44 -6.72 -1.77
C THR A 37 -7.10 -5.99 -3.07
N HIS A 38 -7.70 -4.83 -3.31
CA HIS A 38 -7.39 -4.03 -4.50
C HIS A 38 -5.91 -3.64 -4.59
N ALA A 39 -5.29 -3.22 -3.47
CA ALA A 39 -3.88 -2.86 -3.45
C ALA A 39 -2.95 -4.07 -3.71
N ILE A 40 -3.33 -5.27 -3.28
CA ILE A 40 -2.61 -6.51 -3.56
C ILE A 40 -2.75 -6.89 -5.03
N ASP A 41 -3.96 -6.86 -5.56
CA ASP A 41 -4.27 -7.27 -6.94
C ASP A 41 -3.60 -6.35 -7.98
N GLU A 42 -3.50 -5.06 -7.68
CA GLU A 42 -2.87 -4.06 -8.53
C GLU A 42 -1.37 -3.84 -8.24
N ALA A 43 -0.77 -4.62 -7.33
CA ALA A 43 0.64 -4.47 -6.99
C ALA A 43 1.54 -4.91 -8.15
N VAL A 44 2.20 -3.95 -8.82
CA VAL A 44 3.11 -4.21 -9.93
C VAL A 44 4.57 -4.12 -9.47
N LEU A 45 5.34 -5.17 -9.73
CA LEU A 45 6.80 -5.15 -9.61
C LEU A 45 7.42 -4.60 -10.90
N TYR A 46 8.00 -3.41 -10.84
CA TYR A 46 8.80 -2.86 -11.93
C TYR A 46 10.24 -3.31 -11.83
N ARG A 47 10.78 -3.87 -12.91
CA ARG A 47 12.21 -4.10 -13.05
C ARG A 47 12.90 -2.86 -13.63
N ILE A 48 14.22 -2.78 -13.46
CA ILE A 48 15.02 -1.64 -13.95
C ILE A 48 14.86 -1.48 -15.47
N GLU A 49 14.72 -2.59 -16.20
CA GLU A 49 14.48 -2.62 -17.64
C GLU A 49 13.13 -2.01 -18.06
N ASP A 50 12.08 -2.11 -17.24
CA ASP A 50 10.74 -1.61 -17.55
C ASP A 50 10.68 -0.08 -17.51
N ILE A 51 11.50 0.54 -16.65
CA ILE A 51 11.57 1.99 -16.46
C ILE A 51 12.16 2.69 -17.70
N ARG A 52 12.98 1.99 -18.49
CA ARG A 52 13.58 2.56 -19.71
C ARG A 52 12.60 2.69 -20.87
N GLN A 53 11.50 1.94 -20.87
CA GLN A 53 10.46 2.03 -21.89
C GLN A 53 9.51 3.22 -21.68
N THR A 54 9.36 3.71 -20.45
CA THR A 54 8.41 4.79 -20.14
C THR A 54 8.94 6.20 -20.46
N VAL A 55 10.25 6.38 -20.64
CA VAL A 55 10.87 7.71 -20.90
C VAL A 55 10.92 8.08 -22.40
N VAL A 56 10.61 7.13 -23.30
CA VAL A 56 10.56 7.38 -24.77
C VAL A 56 9.11 7.41 -25.25
N GLY A 57 8.24 8.15 -24.55
CA GLY A 57 6.83 8.33 -24.89
C GLY A 57 6.31 9.76 -24.79
N THR A 58 7.16 10.74 -24.45
CA THR A 58 6.73 12.13 -24.26
C THR A 58 7.56 13.10 -25.10
N LYS A 59 7.44 12.97 -26.43
CA LYS A 59 7.68 14.07 -27.37
C LYS A 59 6.65 14.00 -28.49
N GLY A 60 5.48 14.60 -28.28
CA GLY A 60 4.47 14.71 -29.34
C GLY A 60 3.09 15.14 -28.87
N GLY A 61 3.00 16.11 -27.96
CA GLY A 61 1.71 16.65 -27.52
C GLY A 61 1.91 18.06 -26.99
N ALA A 62 2.15 19.00 -27.90
CA ALA A 62 2.17 20.42 -27.58
C ALA A 62 0.76 20.84 -27.17
N PHE A 63 0.65 21.42 -25.99
CA PHE A 63 -0.46 22.29 -25.62
C PHE A 63 -0.37 23.57 -26.46
N VAL A 64 -1.24 23.73 -27.46
CA VAL A 64 -1.98 24.96 -27.85
C VAL A 64 -3.25 24.50 -28.56
#